data_AF-A0A1V4PLD5-F1
#
_entry.id   AF-A0A1V4PLD5-F1
#
_cell.length_a   1.000
_cell.length_b   1.000
_cell.length_c   1.000
_cell.angle_alpha   90.00
_cell.angle_beta   90.00
_cell.angle_gamma   90.00
#
_symmetry.space_group_name_H-M   'P 1'
#
loop_
_entity.id
_entity.type
_entity.pdbx_description
1 polymer ?
#
loop_
_entity_poly.entity_id
_entity_poly.type
_entity_poly.pdbx_seq_one_letter_code
_entity_poly.pdbx_strand_id
1 'polypeptide(L)'
;MLTMHRVEAVLDAGEVFGMLVDQQVQGVPGCREVQRGLVAATEGPGVIGSLDMEIVHERGVIDGSSRSRIVTAGEETLIAQLTVTALRRSPMERDGVWLTVRTGVPPDRVREVSDVG
;
A
#
# COMPACT_ATOMS: atom_id res chain seq x y z
N MET A 1 0.34 9.05 -4.52
CA MET A 1 0.31 8.12 -5.66
C MET A 1 -0.20 6.78 -5.17
N LEU A 2 -1.23 6.22 -5.82
CA LEU A 2 -1.73 4.87 -5.55
C LEU A 2 -1.36 3.98 -6.74
N THR A 3 -0.75 2.83 -6.46
CA THR A 3 -0.45 1.79 -7.45
C THR A 3 -1.08 0.48 -7.02
N MET A 4 -1.58 -0.28 -7.97
CA MET A 4 -2.17 -1.60 -7.73
C MET A 4 -1.68 -2.59 -8.77
N HIS A 5 -1.31 -3.78 -8.30
CA HIS A 5 -0.82 -4.87 -9.12
C HIS A 5 -1.54 -6.15 -8.71
N ARG A 6 -1.87 -6.96 -9.70
CA ARG A 6 -2.33 -8.34 -9.53
C ARG A 6 -1.28 -9.21 -10.19
N VAL A 7 -0.67 -10.09 -9.42
CA VAL A 7 0.35 -11.01 -9.90
C VAL A 7 -0.26 -12.40 -9.91
N GLU A 8 -0.22 -13.06 -11.06
CA GLU A 8 -0.70 -14.44 -11.28
C GLU A 8 0.29 -15.46 -10.69
N ALA A 9 0.69 -15.25 -9.44
CA ALA A 9 1.51 -16.16 -8.65
C ALA A 9 1.28 -15.92 -7.16
N VAL A 10 1.49 -16.96 -6.36
CA VAL A 10 1.53 -16.89 -4.89
C VAL A 10 2.91 -16.37 -4.47
N LEU A 11 2.96 -15.16 -3.93
CA LEU A 11 4.19 -14.54 -3.44
C LEU A 11 4.22 -14.48 -1.91
N ASP A 12 5.42 -14.58 -1.33
CA ASP A 12 5.62 -14.29 0.10
C ASP A 12 5.45 -12.79 0.36
N ALA A 13 4.61 -12.46 1.33
CA ALA A 13 4.26 -11.07 1.58
C ALA A 13 5.40 -10.26 2.21
N GLY A 14 6.29 -10.92 2.97
CA GLY A 14 7.48 -10.30 3.54
C GLY A 14 8.52 -9.97 2.47
N GLU A 15 8.78 -10.92 1.56
CA GLU A 15 9.69 -10.71 0.43
C GLU A 15 9.18 -9.61 -0.51
N VAL A 16 7.89 -9.65 -0.88
CA VAL A 16 7.27 -8.58 -1.68
C VAL A 16 7.40 -7.22 -0.99
N PHE A 17 7.13 -7.15 0.32
CA PHE A 17 7.30 -5.90 1.04
C PHE A 17 8.75 -5.42 1.02
N GLY A 18 9.72 -6.30 1.21
CA GLY A 18 11.15 -5.98 1.09
C GLY A 18 11.50 -5.40 -0.29
N MET A 19 11.02 -6.03 -1.36
CA MET A 19 11.22 -5.52 -2.73
C MET A 19 10.61 -4.13 -2.94
N LEU A 20 9.42 -3.88 -2.38
CA LEU A 20 8.78 -2.56 -2.46
C LEU A 20 9.59 -1.49 -1.71
N VAL A 21 10.17 -1.83 -0.56
CA VAL A 21 11.07 -0.95 0.19
C VAL A 21 12.31 -0.63 -0.65
N ASP A 22 12.97 -1.65 -1.19
CA ASP A 22 14.17 -1.47 -2.01
C ASP A 22 13.89 -0.61 -3.23
N GLN A 23 12.76 -0.84 -3.91
CA GLN A 23 12.36 -0.04 -5.06
C GLN A 23 12.18 1.45 -4.70
N GLN A 24 11.63 1.77 -3.52
CA GLN A 24 11.45 3.15 -3.09
C GLN A 24 12.76 3.80 -2.67
N VAL A 25 13.58 3.10 -1.88
CA VAL A 25 14.81 3.66 -1.31
C VAL A 25 15.90 3.79 -2.37
N GLN A 26 16.03 2.80 -3.27
CA GLN A 26 17.07 2.79 -4.29
C GLN A 26 16.63 3.46 -5.59
N GLY A 27 15.32 3.46 -5.89
CA GLY A 27 14.78 4.05 -7.11
C GLY A 27 14.61 5.58 -7.06
N VAL A 28 14.63 6.18 -5.87
CA VAL A 28 14.44 7.62 -5.68
C VAL A 28 15.74 8.27 -5.18
N PRO A 29 16.38 9.15 -5.97
CA PRO A 29 17.60 9.82 -5.55
C PRO A 29 17.44 10.60 -4.24
N GLY A 30 18.39 10.41 -3.31
CA GLY A 30 18.37 11.07 -2.01
C GLY A 30 17.33 10.52 -1.03
N CYS A 31 16.60 9.46 -1.40
CA CYS A 31 15.68 8.75 -0.51
C CYS A 31 16.46 7.89 0.48
N ARG A 32 16.04 7.92 1.74
CA ARG A 32 16.51 7.01 2.78
C ARG A 32 15.33 6.49 3.59
N GLU A 33 15.44 5.23 4.00
CA GLU A 33 14.54 4.63 4.98
C GLU A 33 14.75 5.31 6.34
N VAL A 34 13.65 5.71 6.98
CA VAL A 34 13.63 6.18 8.37
C VAL A 34 13.13 5.05 9.27
N GLN A 35 12.01 4.44 8.89
CA GLN A 35 11.40 3.34 9.63
C GLN A 35 10.62 2.45 8.66
N ARG A 36 10.59 1.15 8.95
CA ARG A 36 9.66 0.22 8.32
C ARG A 36 8.96 -0.69 9.32
N GLY A 37 7.84 -1.23 8.91
CA GLY A 37 7.05 -2.18 9.68
C GLY A 37 6.23 -3.07 8.77
N LEU A 38 6.03 -4.32 9.20
CA LEU A 38 5.17 -5.28 8.53
C LEU A 38 4.34 -5.98 9.60
N VAL A 39 3.01 -5.92 9.47
CA VAL A 39 2.08 -6.49 10.42
C VAL A 39 0.94 -7.20 9.71
N ALA A 40 0.29 -8.14 10.40
CA ALA A 40 -0.96 -8.71 9.91
C ALA A 40 -2.02 -7.61 9.75
N ALA A 41 -2.83 -7.69 8.70
CA ALA A 41 -3.92 -6.75 8.52
C ALA A 41 -4.98 -6.88 9.62
N THR A 42 -5.37 -5.76 10.21
CA THR A 42 -6.48 -5.70 11.19
C THR A 42 -7.85 -5.70 10.53
N GLU A 43 -7.92 -5.26 9.27
CA GLU A 43 -9.14 -5.25 8.45
C GLU A 43 -8.90 -6.00 7.14
N GLY A 44 -9.60 -7.13 6.95
CA GLY A 44 -9.49 -7.97 5.75
C GLY A 44 -8.23 -8.86 5.72
N PRO A 45 -8.07 -9.68 4.66
CA PRO A 45 -6.95 -10.61 4.54
C PRO A 45 -5.61 -9.92 4.25
N GLY A 46 -4.52 -10.67 4.46
CA GLY A 46 -3.16 -10.27 4.08
C GLY A 46 -2.41 -9.47 5.15
N VAL A 47 -1.41 -8.71 4.70
CA VAL A 47 -0.52 -7.92 5.57
C VAL A 47 -0.55 -6.45 5.21
N ILE A 48 -0.17 -5.61 6.17
CA ILE A 48 0.06 -4.18 6.03
C ILE A 48 1.56 -3.92 6.17
N GLY A 49 2.14 -3.36 5.11
CA GLY A 49 3.49 -2.79 5.13
C GLY A 49 3.44 -1.28 5.35
N SER A 50 4.37 -0.77 6.15
CA SER A 50 4.58 0.67 6.35
C SER A 50 6.04 1.01 6.16
N LEU A 51 6.32 2.05 5.38
CA LEU A 51 7.65 2.57 5.15
C LEU A 51 7.60 4.10 5.25
N ASP A 52 8.31 4.65 6.22
CA ASP A 52 8.54 6.09 6.35
C ASP A 52 9.93 6.43 5.84
N MET A 53 10.00 7.52 5.07
CA MET A 53 11.16 7.89 4.28
C MET A 53 11.45 9.37 4.41
N GLU A 54 12.72 9.71 4.20
CA GLU A 54 13.15 11.07 3.98
C GLU A 54 13.83 11.16 2.62
N ILE A 55 13.48 12.19 1.84
CA ILE A 55 14.10 12.46 0.55
C ILE A 55 14.80 13.82 0.64
N VAL A 56 16.13 13.80 0.56
CA VAL A 56 16.95 15.02 0.49
C VAL A 56 16.89 15.57 -0.93
N HIS A 57 16.23 16.71 -1.10
CA HIS A 57 16.05 17.36 -2.39
C HIS A 57 16.65 18.77 -2.38
N GLU A 58 17.00 19.31 -3.55
CA GLU A 58 17.57 20.67 -3.70
C GLU A 58 16.72 21.79 -3.08
N ARG A 59 15.40 21.57 -2.97
CA ARG A 59 14.42 22.52 -2.41
C ARG A 59 14.14 22.30 -0.92
N GLY A 60 14.89 21.41 -0.28
CA GLY A 60 14.72 21.02 1.11
C GLY A 60 14.29 19.57 1.27
N VAL A 61 14.00 19.19 2.52
CA VAL A 61 13.67 17.82 2.87
C VAL A 61 12.19 17.53 2.61
N ILE A 62 11.93 16.43 1.91
CA ILE A 62 10.60 15.88 1.68
C ILE A 62 10.43 14.67 2.60
N ASP A 63 9.36 14.64 3.36
CA ASP A 63 8.96 13.46 4.13
C ASP A 63 8.02 12.62 3.27
N GLY A 64 8.29 11.32 3.21
CA GLY A 64 7.48 10.33 2.51
C GLY A 64 6.92 9.29 3.47
N SER A 65 5.71 8.83 3.21
CA SER A 65 5.14 7.63 3.86
C SER A 65 4.52 6.75 2.79
N SER A 66 4.83 5.46 2.83
CA SER A 66 4.30 4.44 1.94
C SER A 66 3.57 3.39 2.75
N ARG A 67 2.31 3.12 2.38
CA ARG A 67 1.47 2.08 2.99
C ARG A 67 1.16 1.04 1.93
N SER A 68 1.48 -0.21 2.21
CA SER A 68 1.27 -1.32 1.28
C SER A 68 0.30 -2.34 1.86
N ARG A 69 -0.58 -2.88 1.02
CA ARG A 69 -1.42 -4.03 1.30
C ARG A 69 -1.02 -5.15 0.35
N ILE A 70 -0.66 -6.29 0.92
CA ILE A 70 -0.27 -7.48 0.17
C ILE A 70 -1.21 -8.60 0.59
N VAL A 71 -2.00 -9.09 -0.36
CA VAL A 71 -3.05 -10.08 -0.14
C VAL A 71 -2.84 -11.23 -1.10
N THR A 72 -2.50 -12.39 -0.56
CA THR A 72 -2.46 -13.64 -1.34
C THR A 72 -3.83 -14.30 -1.26
N ALA A 73 -4.45 -14.53 -2.41
CA ALA A 73 -5.79 -15.10 -2.53
C ALA A 73 -5.83 -16.09 -3.70
N GLY A 74 -6.02 -17.38 -3.40
CA GLY A 74 -5.93 -18.43 -4.41
C GLY A 74 -4.52 -18.54 -4.97
N GLU A 75 -4.39 -18.46 -6.29
CA GLU A 75 -3.12 -18.59 -7.02
C GLU A 75 -2.46 -17.23 -7.32
N GLU A 76 -2.96 -16.16 -6.71
CA GLU A 76 -2.57 -14.79 -7.05
C GLU A 76 -2.21 -13.97 -5.81
N THR A 77 -1.38 -12.96 -6.02
CA THR A 77 -1.06 -11.94 -5.02
C THR A 77 -1.48 -10.56 -5.52
N LEU A 78 -2.35 -9.90 -4.75
CA LEU A 78 -2.73 -8.50 -4.92
C LEU A 78 -1.79 -7.62 -4.10
N ILE A 79 -1.25 -6.58 -4.73
CA ILE A 79 -0.34 -5.62 -4.12
C ILE A 79 -0.90 -4.23 -4.38
N ALA A 80 -1.35 -3.55 -3.34
CA ALA A 80 -1.72 -2.14 -3.39
C ALA A 80 -0.71 -1.32 -2.58
N GLN A 81 -0.26 -0.19 -3.12
CA GLN A 81 0.67 0.69 -2.43
C GLN A 81 0.25 2.14 -2.60
N LEU A 82 0.10 2.83 -1.47
CA LEU A 82 -0.19 4.25 -1.39
C LEU A 82 1.05 4.97 -0.86
N THR A 83 1.67 5.79 -1.70
CA THR A 83 2.80 6.64 -1.33
C THR A 83 2.37 8.09 -1.28
N VAL A 84 2.65 8.75 -0.17
CA VAL A 84 2.36 10.17 0.08
C VAL A 84 3.67 10.87 0.40
N THR A 85 3.93 11.98 -0.28
CA THR A 85 5.14 12.79 -0.09
C THR A 85 4.75 14.24 0.06
N ALA A 86 5.36 14.93 1.03
CA ALA A 86 5.21 16.37 1.17
C ALA A 86 6.46 17.00 1.76
N LEU A 87 6.69 18.27 1.41
CA LEU A 87 7.74 19.07 2.05
C LEU A 87 7.57 19.02 3.58
N ARG A 88 8.69 18.94 4.31
CA ARG A 88 8.66 18.83 5.77
C ARG A 88 7.88 19.96 6.45
N ARG A 89 7.88 21.15 5.86
CA ARG A 89 7.14 22.33 6.35
C ARG A 89 5.69 22.43 5.82
N SER A 90 5.21 21.42 5.08
CA SER A 90 3.82 21.35 4.64
C SER A 90 2.89 21.12 5.84
N PRO A 91 1.71 21.75 5.89
CA PRO A 91 0.73 21.54 6.96
C PRO A 91 0.02 20.17 6.89
N MET A 92 0.43 19.28 5.98
CA MET A 92 -0.18 17.97 5.79
C MET A 92 0.15 17.02 6.95
N GLU A 93 -0.89 16.56 7.64
CA GLU A 93 -0.80 15.49 8.62
C GLU A 93 -0.62 14.14 7.91
N ARG A 94 0.41 13.38 8.30
CA ARG A 94 0.80 12.13 7.62
C ARG A 94 0.38 10.87 8.36
N ASP A 95 0.15 10.98 9.68
CA ASP A 95 -0.17 9.85 10.54
C ASP A 95 -1.59 9.30 10.29
N GLY A 96 -2.45 10.10 9.65
CA GLY A 96 -3.80 9.72 9.22
C GLY A 96 -3.89 9.03 7.85
N VAL A 97 -2.79 8.54 7.27
CA VAL A 97 -2.83 7.84 5.96
C VAL A 97 -2.97 6.33 6.17
N TRP A 98 -4.12 5.77 5.77
CA TRP A 98 -4.39 4.33 5.82
C TRP A 98 -4.75 3.75 4.45
N LEU A 99 -4.56 2.43 4.30
CA LEU A 99 -4.92 1.67 3.09
C LEU A 99 -5.61 0.36 3.48
N THR A 100 -6.84 0.18 2.99
CA THR A 100 -7.62 -1.05 3.15
C THR A 100 -7.92 -1.64 1.78
N VAL A 101 -7.71 -2.95 1.62
CA VAL A 101 -8.09 -3.69 0.42
C VAL A 101 -9.30 -4.55 0.77
N ARG A 102 -10.38 -4.40 -0.01
CA ARG A 102 -11.60 -5.20 0.13
C ARG A 102 -11.70 -6.14 -1.07
N THR A 103 -11.62 -7.45 -0.81
CA THR A 103 -11.82 -8.49 -1.81
C THR A 103 -13.26 -8.98 -1.74
N GLY A 104 -14.09 -8.59 -2.72
CA GLY A 104 -15.50 -9.01 -2.80
C GLY A 104 -16.38 -8.03 -3.60
N VAL A 105 -17.55 -8.50 -4.05
CA VAL A 105 -18.62 -7.63 -4.56
C VAL A 105 -19.25 -6.92 -3.35
N PRO A 106 -19.45 -5.58 -3.37
CA PRO A 106 -20.20 -4.91 -2.32
C PRO A 106 -21.58 -5.56 -2.19
N PRO A 107 -22.08 -5.85 -0.98
CA PRO A 107 -23.39 -6.47 -0.80
C PRO A 107 -24.50 -5.44 -1.08
N ASP A 108 -24.72 -5.07 -2.34
CA ASP A 108 -25.94 -4.34 -2.74
C ASP A 108 -26.34 -4.37 -4.24
N ARG A 109 -25.94 -5.40 -5.00
CA ARG A 109 -26.47 -5.59 -6.37
C ARG A 109 -26.79 -7.03 -6.73
N VAL A 110 -27.47 -7.72 -5.81
CA VAL A 110 -28.36 -8.83 -6.22
C VAL A 110 -29.77 -8.40 -5.84
N ARG A 111 -30.35 -7.50 -6.64
CA ARG A 111 -31.81 -7.41 -6.70
C ARG A 111 -32.24 -8.68 -7.42
N GLU A 112 -32.70 -9.63 -6.62
CA GLU A 112 -33.47 -10.79 -7.06
C GLU A 112 -34.64 -10.26 -7.91
N VAL A 113 -34.51 -10.37 -9.24
CA VAL A 113 -35.66 -10.24 -10.12
C VAL A 113 -36.36 -11.59 -10.04
N SER A 114 -37.22 -11.73 -9.03
CA SER A 114 -38.24 -12.77 -9.06
C SER A 114 -39.25 -12.35 -10.12
N ASP A 115 -39.15 -12.99 -11.28
CA ASP A 115 -40.22 -13.10 -12.26
C ASP A 115 -41.47 -13.61 -11.54
N VAL A 116 -42.51 -12.79 -11.50
CA VAL A 116 -43.86 -13.24 -11.16
C VAL A 116 -44.55 -13.51 -12.49
N GLY A 117 -44.50 -14.77 -12.90
CA GLY A 117 -45.46 -15.36 -13.84
C GLY A 117 -46.69 -15.88 -13.11
#